data_AF-A0A455U0M2-F1
#
_entry.id   AF-A0A455U0M2-F1
#
_cell.length_a   1.000
_cell.length_b   1.000
_cell.length_c   1.000
_cell.angle_alpha   90.00
_cell.angle_beta   90.00
_cell.angle_gamma   90.00
#
_symmetry.space_group_name_H-M   'P 1'
#
loop_
_entity.id
_entity.type
_entity.pdbx_description
1 polymer ?
#
loop_
_entity_poly.entity_id
_entity_poly.type
_entity_poly.pdbx_seq_one_letter_code
_entity_poly.pdbx_strand_id
1 'polypeptide(L)'
;MGLVEVLKHLPELIRVRRILKAEALAWQPDIMLGIDAPDFNLGLERQLREAGITTAHYVSPSVWAWRQGRVKGIAKSVDGMLTLLPFEAAFYREHRVPVAFVGHPLADEMPLENDRTATRQALELAPDSQVLALLPGSRANEIRFWVTLFLTPPNSSANAIPPYRW
;
A
#
# COMPACT_ATOMS: atom_id res chain seq x y z
N MET A 1 -7.83 12.72 -5.32
CA MET A 1 -8.37 11.99 -6.49
C MET A 1 -9.88 12.14 -6.47
N GLY A 2 -10.44 12.84 -7.46
CA GLY A 2 -11.87 13.10 -7.52
C GLY A 2 -12.65 11.85 -7.92
N LEU A 3 -13.78 11.59 -7.26
CA LEU A 3 -14.68 10.45 -7.55
C LEU A 3 -15.08 10.37 -9.04
N VAL A 4 -15.19 11.53 -9.69
CA VAL A 4 -15.59 11.70 -11.10
C VAL A 4 -14.53 11.16 -12.08
N GLU A 5 -13.26 11.24 -11.72
CA GLU A 5 -12.16 10.81 -12.59
C GLU A 5 -12.06 9.28 -12.61
N VAL A 6 -12.25 8.63 -11.46
CA VAL A 6 -12.32 7.17 -11.33
C VAL A 6 -13.51 6.59 -12.11
N LEU A 7 -14.66 7.27 -12.11
CA LEU A 7 -15.86 6.81 -12.83
C LEU A 7 -15.68 6.80 -14.35
N LYS A 8 -14.87 7.70 -14.92
CA LYS A 8 -14.60 7.75 -16.36
C LYS A 8 -13.80 6.55 -16.87
N HIS A 9 -12.92 6.01 -16.04
CA HIS A 9 -12.08 4.86 -16.40
C HIS A 9 -12.71 3.49 -16.05
N LEU A 10 -13.83 3.47 -15.34
CA LEU A 10 -14.49 2.24 -14.93
C LEU A 10 -14.89 1.32 -16.10
N PRO A 11 -15.45 1.81 -17.23
CA PRO A 11 -15.80 0.94 -18.37
C PRO A 11 -14.58 0.25 -18.98
N GLU A 12 -13.47 0.98 -19.06
CA GLU A 12 -12.20 0.48 -19.57
C GLU A 12 -11.64 -0.62 -18.67
N LEU A 13 -11.62 -0.41 -17.35
CA LEU A 13 -11.20 -1.42 -16.38
C LEU A 13 -12.06 -2.70 -16.48
N ILE A 14 -13.38 -2.56 -16.64
CA ILE A 14 -14.26 -3.72 -16.83
C ILE A 14 -13.90 -4.47 -18.12
N ARG A 15 -13.60 -3.75 -19.21
CA ARG A 15 -13.20 -4.35 -20.49
C ARG A 15 -11.88 -5.11 -20.34
N VAL A 16 -10.86 -4.51 -19.74
CA VAL A 16 -9.56 -5.14 -19.51
C VAL A 16 -9.72 -6.41 -18.66
N ARG A 17 -10.51 -6.36 -17.59
CA ARG A 17 -10.77 -7.53 -16.74
C ARG A 17 -11.39 -8.69 -17.52
N ARG A 18 -12.29 -8.42 -18.46
CA ARG A 18 -12.91 -9.47 -19.31
C ARG A 18 -11.89 -10.10 -20.26
N ILE A 19 -11.02 -9.28 -20.86
CA ILE A 19 -9.97 -9.77 -21.77
C ILE A 19 -9.00 -10.66 -21.01
N LEU A 20 -8.46 -10.18 -19.88
CA LEU A 20 -7.54 -10.95 -19.04
C LEU A 20 -8.14 -12.27 -18.56
N LYS A 21 -9.43 -12.28 -18.22
CA LYS A 21 -10.13 -13.53 -17.88
C LYS A 21 -10.11 -14.51 -19.04
N ALA A 22 -10.51 -14.06 -20.24
CA ALA A 22 -10.58 -14.93 -21.41
C ALA A 22 -9.20 -15.49 -21.78
N GLU A 23 -8.16 -14.65 -21.73
CA GLU A 23 -6.79 -15.04 -21.99
C GLU A 23 -6.25 -16.03 -20.95
N ALA A 24 -6.48 -15.77 -19.66
CA ALA A 24 -6.07 -16.68 -18.59
C ALA A 24 -6.76 -18.05 -18.70
N LEU A 25 -8.04 -18.09 -19.06
CA LEU A 25 -8.77 -19.35 -19.27
C LEU A 25 -8.28 -20.11 -20.51
N ALA A 26 -7.84 -19.40 -21.55
CA ALA A 26 -7.25 -20.04 -22.73
C ALA A 26 -5.82 -20.54 -22.45
N TRP A 27 -5.05 -19.78 -21.69
CA TRP A 27 -3.66 -20.11 -21.35
C TRP A 27 -3.53 -21.20 -20.29
N GLN A 28 -4.49 -21.31 -19.36
CA GLN A 28 -4.49 -22.26 -18.24
C GLN A 28 -3.19 -22.20 -17.40
N PRO A 29 -2.88 -21.06 -16.76
CA PRO A 29 -1.70 -20.98 -15.90
C PRO A 29 -1.85 -21.87 -14.67
N ASP A 30 -0.73 -22.40 -14.17
CA ASP A 30 -0.71 -23.15 -12.91
C ASP A 30 -1.19 -22.30 -11.73
N ILE A 31 -0.76 -21.02 -11.70
CA ILE A 31 -1.15 -20.05 -10.67
C ILE A 31 -1.36 -18.67 -11.32
N MET A 32 -2.46 -18.00 -10.97
CA MET A 32 -2.66 -16.59 -11.24
C MET A 32 -2.36 -15.76 -9.98
N LEU A 33 -1.41 -14.82 -10.08
CA LEU A 33 -1.02 -13.92 -9.00
C LEU A 33 -1.54 -12.50 -9.26
N GLY A 34 -2.52 -12.05 -8.49
CA GLY A 34 -2.88 -10.63 -8.46
C GLY A 34 -1.92 -9.84 -7.59
N ILE A 35 -1.42 -8.72 -8.08
CA ILE A 35 -0.50 -7.84 -7.35
C ILE A 35 -1.24 -6.54 -7.05
N ASP A 36 -1.43 -6.24 -5.76
CA ASP A 36 -2.14 -5.06 -5.27
C ASP A 36 -3.52 -4.90 -5.96
N ALA A 37 -4.01 -3.67 -6.09
CA ALA A 37 -5.25 -3.31 -6.78
C ALA A 37 -6.43 -4.25 -6.43
N PRO A 38 -6.75 -4.45 -5.14
CA PRO A 38 -7.71 -5.47 -4.69
C PRO A 38 -9.10 -5.31 -5.30
N ASP A 39 -9.54 -4.08 -5.59
CA ASP A 39 -10.84 -3.84 -6.22
C ASP A 39 -10.87 -4.30 -7.70
N PHE A 40 -9.71 -4.44 -8.36
CA PHE A 40 -9.55 -5.01 -9.70
C PHE A 40 -9.17 -6.50 -9.68
N ASN A 41 -8.28 -6.93 -8.80
CA ASN A 41 -7.75 -8.31 -8.84
C ASN A 41 -8.68 -9.32 -8.15
N LEU A 42 -9.23 -9.03 -6.96
CA LEU A 42 -10.04 -10.00 -6.20
C LEU A 42 -11.27 -10.51 -6.96
N GLY A 43 -11.87 -9.65 -7.79
CA GLY A 43 -13.00 -10.01 -8.64
C GLY A 43 -12.62 -10.86 -9.86
N LEU A 44 -11.40 -10.73 -10.37
CA LEU A 44 -10.86 -11.57 -11.44
C LEU A 44 -10.41 -12.92 -10.88
N GLU A 45 -9.63 -12.89 -9.80
CA GLU A 45 -9.15 -14.09 -9.09
C GLU A 45 -10.29 -15.02 -8.72
N ARG A 46 -11.38 -14.46 -8.14
CA ARG A 46 -12.57 -15.26 -7.84
C ARG A 46 -13.12 -16.01 -9.06
N GLN A 47 -13.21 -15.34 -10.20
CA GLN A 47 -13.77 -15.94 -11.41
C GLN A 47 -12.85 -16.99 -12.02
N LEU A 48 -11.53 -16.82 -11.89
CA LEU A 48 -10.55 -17.81 -12.35
C LEU A 48 -10.48 -19.01 -11.41
N ARG A 49 -10.58 -18.77 -10.09
CA ARG A 49 -10.68 -19.81 -9.08
C ARG A 49 -11.94 -20.65 -9.22
N GLU A 50 -13.09 -20.02 -9.44
CA GLU A 50 -14.35 -20.72 -9.74
C GLU A 50 -14.25 -21.55 -11.05
N ALA A 51 -13.31 -21.22 -11.95
CA ALA A 51 -13.01 -21.98 -13.16
C ALA A 51 -11.88 -23.01 -13.00
N GLY A 52 -11.36 -23.21 -11.78
CA GLY A 52 -10.37 -24.24 -11.46
C GLY A 52 -8.90 -23.80 -11.51
N ILE A 53 -8.61 -22.52 -11.78
CA ILE A 53 -7.23 -21.99 -11.74
C ILE A 53 -6.86 -21.64 -10.30
N THR A 54 -5.68 -22.04 -9.85
CA THR A 54 -5.19 -21.68 -8.51
C THR A 54 -4.89 -20.18 -8.45
N THR A 55 -5.37 -19.47 -7.43
CA THR A 55 -5.16 -18.02 -7.32
C THR A 55 -4.43 -17.60 -6.05
N ALA A 56 -3.54 -16.64 -6.18
CA ALA A 56 -2.88 -15.99 -5.06
C ALA A 56 -2.96 -14.47 -5.19
N HIS A 57 -2.89 -13.77 -4.06
CA HIS A 57 -2.89 -12.31 -4.03
C HIS A 57 -1.69 -11.80 -3.24
N TYR A 58 -0.93 -10.90 -3.86
CA TYR A 58 0.24 -10.25 -3.29
C TYR A 58 -0.08 -8.80 -2.93
N VAL A 59 0.39 -8.38 -1.75
CA VAL A 59 0.04 -7.12 -1.09
C VAL A 59 -1.39 -7.16 -0.56
N SER A 60 -1.52 -7.39 0.73
CA SER A 60 -2.85 -7.50 1.33
C SER A 60 -3.60 -6.17 1.26
N PRO A 61 -4.90 -6.18 0.88
CA PRO A 61 -5.75 -5.03 1.09
C PRO A 61 -5.84 -4.72 2.58
N SER A 62 -5.87 -3.44 2.96
CA SER A 62 -5.97 -2.96 4.36
C SER A 62 -7.33 -3.18 5.02
N VAL A 63 -7.94 -4.35 4.79
CA VAL A 63 -9.27 -4.74 5.26
C VAL A 63 -9.32 -4.85 6.78
N TRP A 64 -8.20 -5.21 7.41
CA TRP A 64 -8.04 -5.25 8.87
C TRP A 64 -8.42 -3.92 9.54
N ALA A 65 -8.22 -2.78 8.87
CA ALA A 65 -8.39 -1.48 9.50
C ALA A 65 -9.84 -0.95 9.49
N TRP A 66 -10.77 -1.49 8.69
CA TRP A 66 -12.09 -0.86 8.53
C TRP A 66 -13.19 -1.72 7.87
N ARG A 67 -12.91 -2.91 7.32
CA ARG A 67 -13.87 -3.65 6.47
C ARG A 67 -13.86 -5.18 6.66
N GLN A 68 -13.80 -5.68 7.90
CA GLN A 68 -13.75 -7.12 8.20
C GLN A 68 -14.76 -7.99 7.41
N GLY A 69 -15.97 -7.48 7.11
CA GLY A 69 -16.95 -8.20 6.27
C GLY A 69 -16.45 -8.60 4.86
N ARG A 70 -15.48 -7.87 4.29
CA ARG A 70 -14.86 -8.21 3.00
C ARG A 70 -13.91 -9.41 3.07
N VAL A 71 -13.48 -9.84 4.26
CA VAL A 71 -12.58 -11.00 4.41
C VAL A 71 -13.21 -12.27 3.85
N LYS A 72 -14.53 -12.43 3.97
CA LYS A 72 -15.28 -13.54 3.37
C LYS A 72 -15.23 -13.53 1.84
N GLY A 73 -15.16 -12.34 1.24
CA GLY A 73 -14.96 -12.19 -0.20
C GLY A 73 -13.56 -12.61 -0.61
N ILE A 74 -12.54 -12.13 0.12
CA ILE A 74 -11.14 -12.50 -0.11
C ILE A 74 -10.94 -14.02 0.02
N ALA A 75 -11.46 -14.63 1.08
CA ALA A 75 -11.39 -16.08 1.30
C ALA A 75 -11.98 -16.90 0.13
N LYS A 76 -12.95 -16.34 -0.59
CA LYS A 76 -13.53 -16.95 -1.79
C LYS A 76 -12.73 -16.64 -3.06
N SER A 77 -12.00 -15.53 -3.08
CA SER A 77 -11.21 -15.10 -4.24
C SER A 77 -9.85 -15.79 -4.35
N VAL A 78 -9.20 -16.12 -3.23
CA VAL A 78 -7.80 -16.56 -3.20
C VAL A 78 -7.64 -17.95 -2.59
N ASP A 79 -6.70 -18.73 -3.13
CA ASP A 79 -6.14 -19.93 -2.51
C ASP A 79 -4.95 -19.60 -1.59
N GLY A 80 -4.33 -18.43 -1.76
CA GLY A 80 -3.26 -17.94 -0.87
C GLY A 80 -3.15 -16.42 -0.85
N MET A 81 -2.95 -15.85 0.35
CA MET A 81 -2.62 -14.44 0.54
C MET A 81 -1.13 -14.27 0.88
N LEU A 82 -0.46 -13.31 0.26
CA LEU A 82 0.95 -12.99 0.51
C LEU A 82 1.02 -11.59 1.12
N THR A 83 1.33 -11.52 2.43
CA THR A 83 1.29 -10.29 3.22
C THR A 83 2.66 -9.71 3.47
N LEU A 84 2.74 -8.38 3.53
CA LEU A 84 4.00 -7.67 3.74
C LEU A 84 4.33 -7.48 5.22
N LEU A 85 3.32 -7.53 6.09
CA LEU A 85 3.48 -7.28 7.52
C LEU A 85 2.95 -8.48 8.34
N PRO A 86 3.56 -8.78 9.50
CA PRO A 86 3.23 -9.98 10.26
C PRO A 86 1.81 -9.93 10.86
N PHE A 87 1.31 -8.73 11.22
CA PHE A 87 -0.03 -8.57 11.77
C PHE A 87 -1.12 -8.82 10.71
N GLU A 88 -0.85 -8.55 9.44
CA GLU A 88 -1.77 -8.86 8.34
C GLU A 88 -1.94 -10.37 8.21
N ALA A 89 -0.83 -11.12 8.25
CA ALA A 89 -0.87 -12.59 8.24
C ALA A 89 -1.65 -13.13 9.45
N ALA A 90 -1.43 -12.58 10.64
CA ALA A 90 -2.18 -12.99 11.83
C ALA A 90 -3.70 -12.81 11.65
N PHE A 91 -4.13 -11.66 11.09
CA PHE A 91 -5.53 -11.38 10.78
C PHE A 91 -6.15 -12.42 9.83
N TYR A 92 -5.45 -12.79 8.74
CA TYR A 92 -5.97 -13.79 7.81
C TYR A 92 -6.02 -15.21 8.39
N ARG A 93 -5.04 -15.57 9.23
CA ARG A 93 -5.03 -16.87 9.94
C ARG A 93 -6.25 -17.01 10.85
N GLU A 94 -6.59 -15.94 11.59
CA GLU A 94 -7.80 -15.92 12.44
C GLU A 94 -9.08 -16.14 11.63
N HIS A 95 -9.13 -15.58 10.42
CA HIS A 95 -10.24 -15.76 9.48
C HIS A 95 -10.14 -17.02 8.59
N ARG A 96 -9.19 -17.92 8.87
CA ARG A 96 -8.97 -19.19 8.15
C ARG A 96 -8.71 -19.01 6.64
N VAL A 97 -8.08 -17.90 6.26
CA VAL A 97 -7.60 -17.68 4.90
C VAL A 97 -6.16 -18.18 4.82
N PRO A 98 -5.81 -19.06 3.87
CA PRO A 98 -4.42 -19.48 3.69
C PRO A 98 -3.54 -18.26 3.40
N VAL A 99 -2.44 -18.12 4.15
CA VAL A 99 -1.63 -16.92 4.12
C VAL A 99 -0.17 -17.19 4.45
N ALA A 100 0.72 -16.51 3.73
CA ALA A 100 2.14 -16.45 4.01
C ALA A 100 2.56 -15.00 4.24
N PHE A 101 3.35 -14.78 5.28
CA PHE A 101 4.07 -13.52 5.49
C PHE A 101 5.38 -13.59 4.71
N VAL A 102 5.54 -12.73 3.72
CA VAL A 102 6.68 -12.77 2.79
C VAL A 102 7.68 -11.63 3.00
N GLY A 103 7.45 -10.79 4.01
CA GLY A 103 8.29 -9.63 4.29
C GLY A 103 7.94 -8.43 3.41
N HIS A 104 8.53 -7.29 3.74
CA HIS A 104 8.31 -6.03 3.03
C HIS A 104 9.56 -5.72 2.19
N PRO A 105 9.48 -5.61 0.84
CA PRO A 105 10.65 -5.41 -0.02
C PRO A 105 11.55 -4.25 0.40
N LEU A 106 10.94 -3.14 0.85
CA LEU A 106 11.70 -1.99 1.37
C LEU A 106 12.63 -2.34 2.55
N ALA A 107 12.28 -3.32 3.39
CA ALA A 107 13.13 -3.75 4.48
C ALA A 107 14.40 -4.47 3.99
N ASP A 108 14.35 -5.10 2.81
CA ASP A 108 15.51 -5.74 2.19
C ASP A 108 16.42 -4.71 1.49
N GLU A 109 15.83 -3.62 0.98
CA GLU A 109 16.58 -2.52 0.33
C GLU A 109 17.23 -1.57 1.33
N MET A 110 16.66 -1.43 2.54
CA MET A 110 17.17 -0.51 3.56
C MET A 110 18.29 -1.15 4.38
N PRO A 111 19.43 -0.45 4.58
CA PRO A 111 20.47 -0.94 5.47
C PRO A 111 19.97 -0.94 6.93
N LEU A 112 20.40 -1.95 7.70
CA LEU A 112 20.11 -2.02 9.14
C LEU A 112 20.68 -0.82 9.91
N GLU A 113 21.84 -0.33 9.46
CA GLU A 113 22.50 0.85 9.99
C GLU A 113 22.55 1.92 8.91
N ASN A 114 21.91 3.06 9.15
CA ASN A 114 21.93 4.19 8.23
C ASN A 114 23.14 5.09 8.53
N ASP A 115 23.93 5.41 7.50
CA ASP A 115 24.99 6.41 7.62
C ASP A 115 24.40 7.82 7.61
N ARG A 116 24.16 8.34 8.82
CA ARG A 116 23.64 9.68 9.04
C ARG A 116 24.58 10.76 8.52
N THR A 117 25.90 10.54 8.58
CA THR A 117 26.89 11.52 8.15
C THR A 117 26.89 11.66 6.64
N ALA A 118 26.94 10.53 5.92
CA ALA A 118 26.82 10.51 4.47
C ALA A 118 25.49 11.11 3.99
N THR A 119 24.38 10.78 4.67
CA THR A 119 23.06 11.35 4.33
C THR A 119 23.03 12.87 4.51
N ARG A 120 23.60 13.39 5.62
CA ARG A 120 23.71 14.85 5.84
C ARG A 120 24.57 15.53 4.77
N GLN A 121 25.71 14.93 4.41
CA GLN A 121 26.58 15.46 3.36
C GLN A 121 25.87 15.49 2.00
N ALA A 122 25.15 14.43 1.63
CA ALA A 122 24.40 14.35 0.39
C ALA A 122 23.24 15.36 0.30
N LEU A 123 22.67 15.74 1.45
CA LEU A 123 21.62 16.76 1.56
C LEU A 123 22.17 18.16 1.87
N GLU A 124 23.49 18.35 1.85
CA GLU A 124 24.16 19.63 2.16
C GLU A 124 23.81 20.20 3.56
N LEU A 125 23.56 19.32 4.52
CA LEU A 125 23.22 19.66 5.90
C LEU A 125 24.47 19.73 6.76
N ALA A 126 24.58 20.77 7.60
CA ALA A 126 25.67 20.88 8.56
C ALA A 126 25.69 19.67 9.53
N PRO A 127 26.86 19.17 9.94
CA PRO A 127 26.96 17.98 10.80
C PRO A 127 26.18 18.10 12.12
N ASP A 128 26.30 19.27 12.77
CA ASP A 128 25.77 19.51 14.12
C ASP A 128 24.45 20.29 14.13
N SER A 129 23.87 20.60 12.96
CA SER A 129 22.58 21.28 12.93
C SER A 129 21.46 20.35 13.40
N GLN A 130 20.52 20.92 14.14
CA GLN A 130 19.23 20.27 14.33
C GLN A 130 18.44 20.37 13.01
N VAL A 131 17.90 19.23 12.57
CA VAL A 131 17.20 19.09 11.30
C VAL A 131 15.85 18.45 11.58
N LEU A 132 14.79 19.04 11.00
CA LEU A 132 13.43 18.53 11.06
C LEU A 132 12.96 18.24 9.63
N ALA A 133 12.56 17.00 9.35
CA ALA A 133 11.94 16.64 8.08
C ALA A 133 10.43 16.89 8.13
N LEU A 134 9.89 17.63 7.16
CA LEU A 134 8.46 17.88 7.02
C LEU A 134 7.90 17.02 5.89
N LEU A 135 6.99 16.09 6.22
CA LEU A 135 6.32 15.22 5.26
C LEU A 135 4.81 15.51 5.27
N PRO A 136 4.34 16.60 4.61
CA PRO A 136 2.93 17.06 4.68
C PRO A 136 1.92 16.13 3.98
N GLY A 137 2.37 14.95 3.54
CA GLY A 137 1.59 13.99 2.79
C GLY A 137 1.91 14.01 1.29
N SER A 138 1.46 12.97 0.60
CA SER A 138 1.67 12.79 -0.84
C SER A 138 0.46 13.24 -1.65
N ARG A 139 -0.70 13.40 -1.01
CA ARG A 139 -1.94 13.79 -1.69
C ARG A 139 -2.15 15.30 -1.59
N ALA A 140 -2.65 15.91 -2.66
CA ALA A 140 -2.96 17.35 -2.69
C ALA A 140 -3.85 17.81 -1.52
N ASN A 141 -4.78 16.97 -1.06
CA ASN A 141 -5.61 17.29 0.09
C ASN A 141 -4.82 17.24 1.41
N GLU A 142 -3.97 16.23 1.60
CA GLU A 142 -3.07 16.15 2.77
C GLU A 142 -2.18 17.39 2.84
N ILE A 143 -1.55 17.75 1.71
CA ILE A 143 -0.70 18.94 1.61
C ILE A 143 -1.49 20.20 1.95
N ARG A 144 -2.68 20.40 1.37
CA ARG A 144 -3.53 21.57 1.65
C ARG A 144 -3.90 21.71 3.13
N PHE A 145 -4.14 20.59 3.83
CA PHE A 145 -4.52 20.61 5.24
C PHE A 145 -3.31 20.74 6.17
N TRP A 146 -2.22 20.02 5.91
CA TRP A 146 -1.10 19.90 6.85
C TRP A 146 -0.01 20.93 6.65
N VAL A 147 0.20 21.45 5.44
CA VAL A 147 1.32 22.36 5.17
C VAL A 147 1.24 23.62 6.03
N THR A 148 0.04 24.18 6.21
CA THR A 148 -0.16 25.36 7.06
C THR A 148 0.16 25.05 8.52
N LEU A 149 -0.23 23.88 9.03
CA LEU A 149 0.09 23.48 10.40
C LEU A 149 1.60 23.29 10.61
N PHE A 150 2.29 22.69 9.63
CA PHE A 150 3.73 22.45 9.71
C PHE A 150 4.55 23.75 9.62
N LEU A 151 4.05 24.75 8.89
CA LEU A 151 4.72 26.03 8.71
C LEU A 151 4.29 27.11 9.72
N THR A 152 3.18 26.90 10.45
CA THR A 152 2.73 27.84 11.48
C THR A 152 3.44 27.52 12.78
N PRO A 153 4.35 28.37 13.28
CA PRO A 153 4.91 28.17 14.61
C PRO A 153 3.78 28.23 15.64
N PRO A 154 3.77 27.36 16.67
CA PRO A 154 2.80 27.47 17.76
C PRO A 154 2.92 28.88 18.35
N ASN A 155 1.77 29.54 18.55
CA ASN A 155 1.66 30.92 19.01
C ASN A 155 2.76 31.28 20.02
N SER A 156 3.42 32.38 19.72
CA SER A 156 4.44 33.08 20.50
C SER A 156 4.00 33.34 21.93
N SER A 157 4.18 32.35 22.80
CA SER A 157 4.38 32.53 24.23
C SER A 157 5.32 31.43 24.73
N ALA A 158 6.57 31.84 24.93
CA ALA A 158 7.69 31.12 25.53
C ALA A 158 8.48 30.15 24.61
N ASN A 159 9.66 30.61 24.21
CA ASN A 159 10.93 29.86 24.14
C ASN A 159 10.84 28.34 23.94
N ALA A 160 11.12 27.84 22.73
CA ALA A 160 12.01 26.69 22.47
C ALA A 160 11.86 26.15 21.03
N ILE A 161 12.01 26.97 20.00
CA ILE A 161 12.33 26.45 18.68
C ILE A 161 13.60 27.15 18.19
N PRO A 162 14.78 26.48 18.21
CA PRO A 162 16.01 27.07 17.70
C PRO A 162 15.84 27.40 16.21
N PRO A 163 16.64 28.34 15.66
CA PRO A 163 16.51 28.77 14.27
C PRO A 163 16.92 27.60 13.36
N TYR A 164 15.95 26.81 12.91
CA TYR A 164 16.17 25.84 11.85
C TYR A 164 16.42 26.60 10.55
N ARG A 165 17.48 26.25 9.82
CA ARG A 165 17.57 26.56 8.40
C ARG A 165 16.55 25.67 7.69
N TRP A 166 15.66 26.29 6.93
CA TRP A 166 14.76 25.61 5.99
C TRP A 166 15.56 25.06 4.80
#